data_AF-A0A380H961-F1
#
_entry.id   AF-A0A380H961-F1
#
_cell.length_a   1.000
_cell.length_b   1.000
_cell.length_c   1.000
_cell.angle_alpha   90.00
_cell.angle_beta   90.00
_cell.angle_gamma   90.00
#
_symmetry.space_group_name_H-M   'P 1'
#
loop_
_entity.id
_entity.type
_entity.pdbx_description
1 polymer ?
#
loop_
_entity_poly.entity_id
_entity_poly.type
_entity_poly.pdbx_seq_one_letter_code
_entity_poly.pdbx_strand_id
1 'polypeptide(L)'
;MNKNGLDSKYQNSDSRDTVKIKNNFEASGKERDGSDAKEICNTVKIPKNPKNAVVLDYGALDVLKELGVANKVKGLPKGENNQSLPKFLDEFKDYKYINTGNLKEVNFDRIASAKVEVIFISGRTANQKNLDEFKKAAKNAKVVYVGASEDNLVNYMKRNTENLDKIYDKEDKAKKISEMKDKTKSFDKKVMYLLVNEGELSTYGPGGDDLVVYYLTY
;
A
#
# COMPACT_ATOMS: atom_id res chain seq x y z
N MET A 1 -10.73 -32.75 54.98
CA MET A 1 -11.77 -32.71 53.93
C MET A 1 -11.36 -31.66 52.91
N ASN A 2 -10.95 -32.09 51.72
CA ASN A 2 -10.56 -31.24 50.60
C ASN A 2 -11.77 -31.15 49.65
N LYS A 3 -12.22 -29.96 49.27
CA LYS A 3 -13.27 -29.78 48.25
C LYS A 3 -12.69 -29.05 47.05
N ASN A 4 -12.56 -29.81 45.97
CA ASN A 4 -12.36 -29.36 44.59
C ASN A 4 -13.59 -28.60 44.07
N GLY A 5 -13.34 -27.68 43.13
CA GLY A 5 -14.14 -27.61 41.91
C GLY A 5 -14.78 -26.26 41.57
N LEU A 6 -14.63 -25.89 40.29
CA LEU A 6 -15.24 -24.80 39.51
C LEU A 6 -14.46 -23.47 39.50
N ASP A 7 -14.04 -22.92 38.37
CA ASP A 7 -13.74 -23.49 37.06
C ASP A 7 -12.94 -22.44 36.30
N SER A 8 -11.93 -22.93 35.60
CA SER A 8 -11.06 -22.17 34.72
C SER A 8 -11.74 -21.95 33.37
N LYS A 9 -11.69 -20.71 32.83
CA LYS A 9 -11.47 -20.39 31.41
C LYS A 9 -11.71 -18.89 31.14
N TYR A 10 -10.65 -18.11 31.29
CA TYR A 10 -10.39 -17.00 30.37
C TYR A 10 -9.05 -17.30 29.70
N GLN A 11 -9.08 -18.22 28.73
CA GLN A 11 -7.93 -18.44 27.86
C GLN A 11 -7.86 -17.30 26.84
N ASN A 12 -6.89 -16.42 27.09
CA ASN A 12 -5.98 -15.81 26.13
C ASN A 12 -6.28 -16.15 24.65
N SER A 13 -6.80 -15.20 23.89
CA SER A 13 -7.09 -15.35 22.46
C SER A 13 -6.44 -14.24 21.62
N ASP A 14 -5.12 -14.03 21.74
CA ASP A 14 -4.44 -13.13 20.79
C ASP A 14 -2.97 -13.51 20.50
N SER A 15 -2.70 -14.82 20.43
CA SER A 15 -1.40 -15.35 20.00
C SER A 15 -1.30 -15.42 18.47
N ARG A 16 -1.59 -14.34 17.73
CA ARG A 16 -1.15 -14.27 16.32
C ARG A 16 0.27 -13.77 16.29
N ASP A 17 1.15 -14.51 15.62
CA ASP A 17 2.49 -14.02 15.31
C ASP A 17 2.39 -12.67 14.59
N THR A 18 3.27 -11.73 14.95
CA THR A 18 3.27 -10.38 14.37
C THR A 18 4.59 -10.06 13.69
N VAL A 19 4.50 -9.28 12.60
CA VAL A 19 5.64 -8.70 11.88
C VAL A 19 5.75 -7.23 12.25
N LYS A 20 6.97 -6.79 12.58
CA LYS A 20 7.27 -5.39 12.83
C LYS A 20 7.68 -4.72 11.53
N ILE A 21 6.98 -3.66 11.13
CA ILE A 21 7.33 -2.84 9.97
C ILE A 21 7.59 -1.41 10.44
N LYS A 22 8.70 -0.83 9.97
CA LYS A 22 9.02 0.58 10.21
C LYS A 22 8.43 1.41 9.07
N ASN A 23 7.56 2.35 9.40
CA ASN A 23 7.20 3.43 8.51
C ASN A 23 8.21 4.56 8.66
N ASN A 24 8.64 5.10 7.53
CA ASN A 24 9.45 6.29 7.43
C ASN A 24 9.05 7.01 6.15
N PHE A 25 8.18 8.01 6.27
CA PHE A 25 7.67 8.78 5.13
C PHE A 25 7.20 10.15 5.60
N GLU A 26 7.11 11.08 4.65
CA GLU A 26 6.49 12.38 4.88
C GLU A 26 5.02 12.34 4.45
N ALA A 27 4.14 12.76 5.34
CA ALA A 27 2.72 12.89 5.07
C ALA A 27 2.39 14.31 4.63
N SER A 28 1.89 14.46 3.40
CA SER A 28 1.53 15.78 2.87
C SER A 28 0.41 16.43 3.69
N GLY A 29 0.50 17.75 3.82
CA GLY A 29 -0.49 18.57 4.48
C GLY A 29 -1.51 19.17 3.50
N LYS A 30 -2.08 20.31 3.87
CA LYS A 30 -3.03 21.06 3.05
C LYS A 30 -2.34 22.03 2.10
N GLU A 31 -1.16 22.51 2.48
CA GLU A 31 -0.44 23.51 1.70
C GLU A 31 0.28 22.85 0.53
N ARG A 32 0.21 23.51 -0.64
CA ARG A 32 0.79 22.98 -1.89
C ARG A 32 2.32 23.04 -1.89
N ASP A 33 2.91 23.91 -1.10
CA ASP A 33 4.35 24.10 -0.97
C ASP A 33 4.99 23.10 0.02
N GLY A 34 4.20 22.22 0.63
CA GLY A 34 4.67 21.24 1.60
C GLY A 34 5.07 21.82 2.97
N SER A 35 4.85 23.12 3.19
CA SER A 35 5.26 23.80 4.44
C SER A 35 4.62 23.21 5.70
N ASP A 36 3.47 22.55 5.57
CA ASP A 36 2.76 21.90 6.66
C ASP A 36 2.89 20.36 6.65
N ALA A 37 3.77 19.78 5.83
CA ALA A 37 4.02 18.35 5.78
C ALA A 37 4.56 17.81 7.12
N LYS A 38 4.31 16.52 7.40
CA LYS A 38 4.70 15.88 8.66
C LYS A 38 5.45 14.59 8.44
N GLU A 39 6.63 14.50 9.04
CA GLU A 39 7.38 13.25 9.09
C GLU A 39 6.68 12.21 9.98
N ILE A 40 6.51 11.00 9.46
CA ILE A 40 5.98 9.84 10.18
C ILE A 40 7.08 8.80 10.31
N CYS A 41 7.65 8.70 11.51
CA CYS A 41 8.64 7.67 11.86
C CYS A 41 8.10 6.82 13.01
N ASN A 42 7.50 5.67 12.69
CA ASN A 42 6.96 4.75 13.71
C ASN A 42 7.12 3.28 13.31
N THR A 43 7.04 2.39 14.29
CA THR A 43 7.03 0.93 14.05
C THR A 43 5.64 0.39 14.33
N VAL A 44 5.06 -0.29 13.35
CA VAL A 44 3.75 -0.96 13.46
C VAL A 44 3.92 -2.46 13.59
N LYS A 45 3.11 -3.09 14.44
CA LYS A 45 3.03 -4.55 14.59
C LYS A 45 1.80 -5.05 13.84
N ILE A 46 2.03 -5.80 12.76
CA ILE A 46 1.00 -6.32 11.88
C ILE A 46 0.83 -7.81 12.16
N PRO A 47 -0.39 -8.35 12.27
CA PRO A 47 -0.57 -9.80 12.34
C PRO A 47 -0.01 -10.46 11.07
N LYS A 48 0.70 -11.58 11.22
CA LYS A 48 1.10 -12.40 10.07
C LYS A 48 -0.14 -12.85 9.28
N ASN A 49 0.01 -12.84 7.97
CA ASN A 49 -0.98 -13.26 6.98
C ASN A 49 -2.38 -12.62 7.19
N PRO A 50 -2.47 -11.27 7.19
CA PRO A 50 -3.72 -10.58 7.43
C PRO A 50 -4.76 -10.97 6.37
N LYS A 51 -6.02 -11.12 6.78
CA LYS A 51 -7.09 -11.64 5.92
C LYS A 51 -7.86 -10.55 5.17
N ASN A 52 -7.93 -9.35 5.75
CA ASN A 52 -8.69 -8.23 5.22
C ASN A 52 -7.75 -7.03 5.02
N ALA A 53 -7.00 -7.03 3.91
CA ALA A 53 -6.15 -5.92 3.54
C ALA A 53 -6.89 -4.91 2.67
N VAL A 54 -6.77 -3.62 2.98
CA VAL A 54 -7.08 -2.54 2.04
C VAL A 54 -5.77 -2.07 1.43
N VAL A 55 -5.69 -2.03 0.11
CA VAL A 55 -4.45 -1.68 -0.61
C VAL A 55 -4.73 -0.46 -1.47
N LEU A 56 -4.18 0.67 -1.06
CA LEU A 56 -4.33 1.97 -1.72
C LEU A 56 -3.10 2.35 -2.55
N ASP A 57 -2.41 1.33 -3.07
CA ASP A 57 -1.27 1.45 -3.95
C ASP A 57 -1.30 0.35 -5.02
N TYR A 58 -1.19 0.74 -6.28
CA TYR A 58 -1.29 -0.19 -7.42
C TYR A 58 -0.04 -1.04 -7.62
N GLY A 59 1.14 -0.56 -7.25
CA GLY A 59 2.37 -1.36 -7.28
C GLY A 59 2.35 -2.45 -6.21
N ALA A 60 1.91 -2.11 -4.99
CA ALA A 60 1.73 -3.07 -3.91
C ALA A 60 0.66 -4.13 -4.24
N LEU A 61 -0.43 -3.74 -4.92
CA LEU A 61 -1.43 -4.70 -5.42
C LEU A 61 -0.81 -5.72 -6.39
N ASP A 62 -0.01 -5.25 -7.34
CA ASP A 62 0.67 -6.12 -8.30
C ASP A 62 1.63 -7.09 -7.60
N VAL A 63 2.40 -6.62 -6.61
CA VAL A 63 3.25 -7.50 -5.80
C VAL A 63 2.42 -8.55 -5.05
N LEU A 64 1.29 -8.18 -4.44
CA LEU A 64 0.43 -9.15 -3.74
C LEU A 64 -0.18 -10.20 -4.68
N LYS A 65 -0.49 -9.79 -5.91
CA LYS A 65 -0.91 -10.69 -6.99
C LYS A 65 0.21 -11.68 -7.33
N GLU A 66 1.42 -11.20 -7.59
CA GLU A 66 2.57 -12.05 -7.94
C GLU A 66 2.94 -13.03 -6.80
N LEU A 67 2.87 -12.56 -5.55
CA LEU A 67 3.03 -13.40 -4.36
C LEU A 67 1.93 -14.48 -4.22
N GLY A 68 0.85 -14.37 -4.99
CA GLY A 68 -0.28 -15.31 -4.97
C GLY A 68 -1.19 -15.15 -3.75
N VAL A 69 -1.27 -13.93 -3.22
CA VAL A 69 -2.08 -13.57 -2.04
C VAL A 69 -3.12 -12.49 -2.37
N ALA A 70 -3.48 -12.32 -3.65
CA ALA A 70 -4.55 -11.42 -4.08
C ALA A 70 -5.89 -11.70 -3.37
N ASN A 71 -6.13 -12.93 -2.90
CA ASN A 71 -7.33 -13.28 -2.12
C ASN A 71 -7.36 -12.66 -0.70
N LYS A 72 -6.25 -12.08 -0.23
CA LYS A 72 -6.17 -11.35 1.04
C LYS A 72 -6.55 -9.87 0.90
N VAL A 73 -6.63 -9.39 -0.34
CA VAL A 73 -7.10 -8.04 -0.64
C VAL A 73 -8.61 -8.01 -0.48
N LYS A 74 -9.10 -7.16 0.41
CA LYS A 74 -10.52 -6.94 0.66
C LYS A 74 -11.06 -5.71 -0.07
N GLY A 75 -10.24 -4.68 -0.23
CA GLY A 75 -10.64 -3.46 -0.92
C GLY A 75 -9.47 -2.71 -1.52
N LEU A 76 -9.76 -1.97 -2.58
CA LEU A 76 -8.81 -1.16 -3.31
C LEU A 76 -9.53 -0.04 -4.09
N PRO A 77 -8.84 1.04 -4.50
CA PRO A 77 -9.46 2.11 -5.24
C PRO A 77 -9.66 1.68 -6.68
N LYS A 78 -10.91 1.60 -7.13
CA LYS A 78 -11.24 1.23 -8.51
C LYS A 78 -11.71 2.43 -9.34
N GLY A 79 -12.00 3.55 -8.69
CA GLY A 79 -12.62 4.71 -9.31
C GLY A 79 -14.08 4.49 -9.66
N GLU A 80 -14.66 5.48 -10.32
CA GLU A 80 -16.02 5.36 -10.86
C GLU A 80 -16.06 4.26 -11.92
N ASN A 81 -17.06 3.39 -11.84
CA ASN A 81 -17.27 2.28 -12.79
C ASN A 81 -16.03 1.37 -13.00
N ASN A 82 -15.13 1.29 -12.01
CA ASN A 82 -13.87 0.54 -12.07
C ASN A 82 -12.85 1.03 -13.13
N GLN A 83 -12.96 2.29 -13.57
CA GLN A 83 -12.17 2.84 -14.67
C GLN A 83 -10.76 3.31 -14.27
N SER A 84 -10.47 3.47 -12.97
CA SER A 84 -9.14 3.92 -12.53
C SER A 84 -8.09 2.81 -12.51
N LEU A 85 -8.50 1.55 -12.68
CA LEU A 85 -7.58 0.42 -12.65
C LEU A 85 -6.82 0.29 -13.97
N PRO A 86 -5.48 0.23 -13.94
CA PRO A 86 -4.68 -0.18 -15.08
C PRO A 86 -5.03 -1.59 -15.55
N LYS A 87 -4.86 -1.86 -16.84
CA LYS A 87 -5.21 -3.14 -17.48
C LYS A 87 -4.58 -4.37 -16.79
N PHE A 88 -3.36 -4.26 -16.29
CA PHE A 88 -2.67 -5.37 -15.60
C PHE A 88 -3.31 -5.77 -14.25
N LEU A 89 -4.21 -4.93 -13.71
CA LEU A 89 -4.99 -5.16 -12.50
C LEU A 89 -6.48 -5.47 -12.79
N ASP A 90 -6.84 -5.83 -14.03
CA ASP A 90 -8.23 -6.09 -14.41
C ASP A 90 -8.93 -7.14 -13.55
N GLU A 91 -8.21 -8.14 -13.03
CA GLU A 91 -8.77 -9.14 -12.10
C GLU A 91 -9.37 -8.52 -10.83
N PHE A 92 -8.87 -7.35 -10.41
CA PHE A 92 -9.36 -6.64 -9.23
C PHE A 92 -10.67 -5.88 -9.49
N LYS A 93 -11.18 -5.87 -10.73
CA LYS A 93 -12.52 -5.35 -11.06
C LYS A 93 -13.64 -6.21 -10.47
N ASP A 94 -13.36 -7.48 -10.18
CA ASP A 94 -14.29 -8.44 -9.56
C ASP A 94 -15.00 -7.87 -8.32
N TYR A 95 -16.30 -8.16 -8.19
CA TYR A 95 -17.19 -7.66 -7.13
C TYR A 95 -16.75 -8.09 -5.72
N LYS A 96 -15.96 -9.17 -5.59
CA LYS A 96 -15.44 -9.64 -4.30
C LYS A 96 -14.52 -8.60 -3.63
N TYR A 97 -13.89 -7.74 -4.42
CA TYR A 97 -13.08 -6.62 -3.95
C TYR A 97 -13.93 -5.37 -3.79
N ILE A 98 -13.96 -4.82 -2.58
CA ILE A 98 -14.71 -3.59 -2.30
C ILE A 98 -14.03 -2.41 -3.00
N ASN A 99 -14.81 -1.62 -3.74
CA ASN A 99 -14.33 -0.36 -4.28
C ASN A 99 -14.19 0.68 -3.15
N THR A 100 -12.98 1.15 -2.89
CA THR A 100 -12.68 2.17 -1.87
C THR A 100 -12.56 3.57 -2.46
N GLY A 101 -13.23 3.86 -3.59
CA GLY A 101 -13.16 5.15 -4.28
C GLY A 101 -12.00 5.19 -5.26
N ASN A 102 -11.27 6.30 -5.31
CA ASN A 102 -10.08 6.48 -6.14
C ASN A 102 -8.86 6.88 -5.29
N LEU A 103 -7.69 7.05 -5.92
CA LEU A 103 -6.45 7.36 -5.20
C LEU A 103 -6.34 8.81 -4.71
N LYS A 104 -7.14 9.73 -5.27
CA LYS A 104 -7.28 11.11 -4.79
C LYS A 104 -8.34 11.20 -3.69
N GLU A 105 -9.44 10.47 -3.84
CA GLU A 105 -10.60 10.49 -2.96
C GLU A 105 -10.94 9.07 -2.47
N VAL A 106 -10.45 8.78 -1.26
CA VAL A 106 -10.66 7.49 -0.62
C VAL A 106 -12.04 7.46 0.05
N ASN A 107 -12.79 6.39 -0.18
CA ASN A 107 -14.07 6.16 0.47
C ASN A 107 -13.87 5.44 1.82
N PHE A 108 -13.84 6.22 2.90
CA PHE A 108 -13.60 5.72 4.26
C PHE A 108 -14.75 4.88 4.83
N ASP A 109 -16.00 5.14 4.44
CA ASP A 109 -17.17 4.36 4.89
C ASP A 109 -17.10 2.92 4.39
N ARG A 110 -16.63 2.74 3.15
CA ARG A 110 -16.36 1.42 2.57
C ARG A 110 -15.23 0.69 3.31
N ILE A 111 -14.20 1.41 3.71
CA ILE A 111 -13.10 0.86 4.52
C ILE A 111 -13.61 0.45 5.91
N ALA A 112 -14.42 1.28 6.57
CA ALA A 112 -14.99 0.98 7.88
C ALA A 112 -15.85 -0.29 7.88
N SER A 113 -16.56 -0.52 6.78
CA SER A 113 -17.41 -1.70 6.58
C SER A 113 -16.63 -2.99 6.31
N ALA A 114 -15.33 -2.90 6.00
CA ALA A 114 -14.53 -4.02 5.47
C ALA A 114 -13.78 -4.85 6.54
N LYS A 115 -13.92 -4.55 7.84
CA LYS A 115 -13.23 -5.22 8.97
C LYS A 115 -11.73 -5.37 8.71
N VAL A 116 -11.10 -4.25 8.37
CA VAL A 116 -9.73 -4.20 7.86
C VAL A 116 -8.71 -4.49 8.97
N GLU A 117 -7.70 -5.29 8.66
CA GLU A 117 -6.58 -5.59 9.57
C GLU A 117 -5.34 -4.76 9.23
N VAL A 118 -5.14 -4.45 7.95
CA VAL A 118 -4.00 -3.66 7.45
C VAL A 118 -4.44 -2.77 6.29
N ILE A 119 -3.93 -1.54 6.27
CA ILE A 119 -4.11 -0.58 5.18
C ILE A 119 -2.73 -0.26 4.63
N PHE A 120 -2.49 -0.59 3.37
CA PHE A 120 -1.27 -0.24 2.66
C PHE A 120 -1.49 1.07 1.89
N ILE A 121 -0.62 2.06 2.12
CA ILE A 121 -0.71 3.40 1.53
C ILE A 121 0.61 3.78 0.85
N SER A 122 0.56 4.77 -0.03
CA SER A 122 1.71 5.39 -0.69
C SER A 122 1.48 6.88 -0.86
N GLY A 123 2.39 7.61 -1.51
CA GLY A 123 2.36 9.09 -1.60
C GLY A 123 0.98 9.69 -1.86
N ARG A 124 0.25 9.18 -2.86
CA ARG A 124 -1.09 9.69 -3.24
C ARG A 124 -2.13 9.63 -2.11
N THR A 125 -2.00 8.66 -1.20
CA THR A 125 -2.96 8.45 -0.10
C THR A 125 -2.38 8.74 1.29
N ALA A 126 -1.08 9.04 1.37
CA ALA A 126 -0.33 9.32 2.58
C ALA A 126 -0.35 10.81 2.96
N ASN A 127 -1.54 11.41 3.03
CA ASN A 127 -1.69 12.77 3.55
C ASN A 127 -2.27 12.75 4.97
N GLN A 128 -2.06 13.83 5.72
CA GLN A 128 -2.48 13.94 7.13
C GLN A 128 -3.98 13.70 7.31
N LYS A 129 -4.82 14.27 6.42
CA LYS A 129 -6.28 14.08 6.45
C LYS A 129 -6.64 12.61 6.35
N ASN A 130 -6.09 11.90 5.38
CA ASN A 130 -6.35 10.48 5.17
C ASN A 130 -5.86 9.64 6.35
N LEU A 131 -4.69 9.95 6.91
CA LEU A 131 -4.18 9.26 8.10
C LEU A 131 -5.13 9.36 9.30
N ASP A 132 -5.76 10.52 9.51
CA ASP A 132 -6.73 10.69 10.57
C ASP A 132 -8.07 10.00 10.28
N GLU A 133 -8.53 10.02 9.03
CA GLU A 133 -9.73 9.29 8.63
C GLU A 133 -9.55 7.76 8.70
N PHE A 134 -8.36 7.22 8.37
CA PHE A 134 -8.07 5.80 8.56
C PHE A 134 -8.16 5.39 10.03
N LYS A 135 -7.68 6.22 10.97
CA LYS A 135 -7.82 5.95 12.41
C LYS A 135 -9.29 5.90 12.84
N LYS A 136 -10.16 6.74 12.26
CA LYS A 136 -11.60 6.76 12.56
C LYS A 136 -12.31 5.54 11.95
N ALA A 137 -12.08 5.29 10.66
CA ALA A 137 -12.74 4.24 9.89
C ALA A 137 -12.30 2.83 10.34
N ALA A 138 -11.04 2.65 10.68
CA ALA A 138 -10.46 1.34 10.98
C ALA A 138 -9.50 1.40 12.18
N LYS A 139 -10.05 1.71 13.37
CA LYS A 139 -9.29 1.90 14.64
C LYS A 139 -8.25 0.81 14.94
N ASN A 140 -8.54 -0.44 14.60
CA ASN A 140 -7.67 -1.57 14.89
C ASN A 140 -6.71 -1.91 13.74
N ALA A 141 -6.93 -1.36 12.54
CA ALA A 141 -6.10 -1.62 11.38
C ALA A 141 -4.72 -0.98 11.54
N LYS A 142 -3.71 -1.63 10.96
CA LYS A 142 -2.35 -1.09 10.90
C LYS A 142 -2.12 -0.40 9.57
N VAL A 143 -1.71 0.86 9.61
CA VAL A 143 -1.35 1.60 8.41
C VAL A 143 0.14 1.38 8.10
N VAL A 144 0.42 0.95 6.87
CA VAL A 144 1.77 0.63 6.40
C VAL A 144 2.06 1.43 5.15
N TYR A 145 3.17 2.14 5.17
CA TYR A 145 3.63 2.86 3.99
C TYR A 145 4.45 1.95 3.08
N VAL A 146 4.02 1.83 1.83
CA VAL A 146 4.62 1.03 0.76
C VAL A 146 4.92 1.87 -0.49
N GLY A 147 4.94 3.20 -0.35
CA GLY A 147 5.44 4.08 -1.41
C GLY A 147 6.95 3.97 -1.58
N ALA A 148 7.45 4.40 -2.74
CA ALA A 148 8.87 4.61 -2.97
C ALA A 148 9.25 6.04 -2.57
N SER A 149 10.47 6.26 -2.06
CA SER A 149 11.06 7.59 -2.00
C SER A 149 12.03 7.77 -3.17
N GLU A 150 12.17 9.01 -3.63
CA GLU A 150 12.87 9.38 -4.87
C GLU A 150 14.32 8.90 -4.92
N ASP A 151 15.03 8.97 -3.79
CA ASP A 151 16.47 8.70 -3.73
C ASP A 151 16.85 7.24 -3.98
N ASN A 152 15.89 6.30 -3.98
CA ASN A 152 16.20 4.89 -4.23
C ASN A 152 15.00 4.00 -4.58
N LEU A 153 14.29 4.31 -5.68
CA LEU A 153 13.13 3.56 -6.18
C LEU A 153 13.33 2.04 -6.12
N VAL A 154 14.47 1.53 -6.60
CA VAL A 154 14.77 0.09 -6.66
C VAL A 154 14.93 -0.52 -5.27
N ASN A 155 15.66 0.15 -4.36
CA ASN A 155 15.81 -0.37 -3.00
C ASN A 155 14.48 -0.30 -2.23
N TYR A 156 13.64 0.69 -2.50
CA TYR A 156 12.29 0.75 -1.92
C TYR A 156 11.38 -0.34 -2.45
N MET A 157 11.36 -0.59 -3.77
CA MET A 157 10.62 -1.72 -4.34
C MET A 157 11.05 -3.04 -3.73
N LYS A 158 12.37 -3.25 -3.57
CA LYS A 158 12.92 -4.44 -2.91
C LYS A 158 12.44 -4.54 -1.46
N ARG A 159 12.60 -3.47 -0.67
CA ARG A 159 12.17 -3.42 0.74
C ARG A 159 10.67 -3.65 0.90
N ASN A 160 9.85 -3.07 0.03
CA ASN A 160 8.40 -3.20 0.08
C ASN A 160 7.99 -4.63 -0.30
N THR A 161 8.64 -5.22 -1.30
CA THR A 161 8.46 -6.64 -1.65
C THR A 161 8.83 -7.53 -0.47
N GLU A 162 10.00 -7.33 0.15
CA GLU A 162 10.43 -8.07 1.35
C GLU A 162 9.49 -7.88 2.55
N ASN A 163 8.93 -6.68 2.73
CA ASN A 163 7.98 -6.42 3.80
C ASN A 163 6.65 -7.14 3.55
N LEU A 164 6.10 -7.07 2.34
CA LEU A 164 4.89 -7.79 1.97
C LEU A 164 5.10 -9.30 2.05
N ASP A 165 6.27 -9.76 1.64
CA ASP A 165 6.71 -11.14 1.73
C ASP A 165 6.74 -11.65 3.19
N LYS A 166 7.38 -10.91 4.09
CA LYS A 166 7.37 -11.20 5.55
C LYS A 166 5.97 -11.18 6.14
N ILE A 167 5.13 -10.22 5.73
CA ILE A 167 3.75 -10.10 6.21
C ILE A 167 2.93 -11.32 5.80
N TYR A 168 3.09 -11.83 4.57
CA TYR A 168 2.27 -12.89 4.01
C TYR A 168 2.92 -14.29 4.00
N ASP A 169 4.17 -14.39 4.45
CA ASP A 169 4.94 -15.64 4.58
C ASP A 169 5.11 -16.33 3.21
N LYS A 170 5.70 -15.61 2.24
CA LYS A 170 5.83 -16.05 0.82
C LYS A 170 7.26 -16.09 0.30
N GLU A 171 8.24 -16.31 1.20
CA GLU A 171 9.67 -16.02 1.00
C GLU A 171 10.30 -16.58 -0.29
N ASP A 172 9.76 -17.68 -0.82
CA ASP A 172 10.25 -18.28 -2.06
C ASP A 172 9.96 -17.45 -3.32
N LYS A 173 8.90 -16.63 -3.34
CA LYS A 173 8.50 -15.86 -4.52
C LYS A 173 9.17 -14.50 -4.62
N ALA A 174 9.50 -13.87 -3.50
CA ALA A 174 10.12 -12.54 -3.47
C ALA A 174 11.54 -12.52 -4.08
N LYS A 175 12.29 -13.63 -3.97
CA LYS A 175 13.64 -13.75 -4.55
C LYS A 175 13.65 -13.50 -6.07
N LYS A 176 12.67 -14.04 -6.80
CA LYS A 176 12.52 -13.87 -8.26
C LYS A 176 12.28 -12.41 -8.67
N ILE A 177 11.57 -11.63 -7.84
CA ILE A 177 11.30 -10.21 -8.11
C ILE A 177 12.59 -9.39 -7.94
N SER A 178 13.48 -9.78 -7.02
CA SER A 178 14.75 -9.08 -6.77
C SER A 178 15.78 -9.23 -7.91
N GLU A 179 15.64 -10.28 -8.74
CA GLU A 179 16.53 -10.59 -9.87
C GLU A 179 16.31 -9.68 -11.08
N MET A 180 15.25 -8.84 -11.11
CA MET A 180 15.01 -7.88 -12.20
C MET A 180 16.05 -6.74 -12.29
N LYS A 181 16.94 -6.59 -11.29
CA LYS A 181 17.98 -5.54 -11.23
C LYS A 181 18.95 -5.53 -12.42
N ASP A 182 19.07 -6.61 -13.17
CA ASP A 182 20.13 -6.75 -14.18
C ASP A 182 19.75 -6.28 -15.59
N LYS A 183 18.50 -5.87 -15.85
CA LYS A 183 18.08 -5.40 -17.19
C LYS A 183 18.18 -3.89 -17.45
N THR A 184 18.38 -3.06 -16.43
CA THR A 184 18.38 -1.58 -16.56
C THR A 184 19.75 -0.91 -16.48
N LYS A 185 20.82 -1.67 -16.19
CA LYS A 185 22.20 -1.12 -16.09
C LYS A 185 22.79 -0.65 -17.43
N SER A 186 22.17 -0.96 -18.57
CA SER A 186 22.65 -0.65 -19.92
C SER A 186 21.99 0.57 -20.58
N PHE A 187 21.16 1.34 -19.85
CA PHE A 187 20.39 2.45 -20.43
C PHE A 187 21.07 3.81 -20.16
N ASP A 188 21.96 4.22 -21.08
CA ASP A 188 22.70 5.50 -21.02
C ASP A 188 22.07 6.57 -21.93
N LYS A 189 20.79 6.88 -21.72
CA LYS A 189 20.07 7.94 -22.46
C LYS A 189 19.40 8.91 -21.49
N LYS A 190 19.53 10.20 -21.77
CA LYS A 190 18.77 11.25 -21.06
C LYS A 190 17.29 11.17 -21.49
N VAL A 191 16.39 11.02 -20.52
CA VAL A 191 14.94 10.94 -20.74
C VAL A 191 14.29 12.14 -20.05
N MET A 192 13.42 12.85 -20.78
CA MET A 192 12.56 13.90 -20.25
C MET A 192 11.14 13.36 -20.25
N TYR A 193 10.45 13.48 -19.11
CA TYR A 193 9.05 13.05 -18.99
C TYR A 193 8.14 14.26 -19.14
N LEU A 194 7.06 14.06 -19.88
CA LEU A 194 6.04 15.06 -20.13
C LEU A 194 4.71 14.57 -19.57
N LEU A 195 4.14 15.29 -18.62
CA LEU A 195 2.76 15.09 -18.18
C LEU A 195 1.89 16.16 -18.84
N VAL A 196 0.89 15.71 -19.60
CA VAL A 196 -0.12 16.60 -20.18
C VAL A 196 -1.42 16.35 -19.45
N ASN A 197 -1.95 17.38 -18.79
CA ASN A 197 -3.23 17.31 -18.08
C ASN A 197 -4.10 18.51 -18.48
N GLU A 198 -5.26 18.25 -19.09
CA GLU A 198 -6.26 19.29 -19.44
C GLU A 198 -5.71 20.51 -20.20
N GLY A 199 -4.67 20.30 -21.03
CA GLY A 199 -4.03 21.36 -21.83
C GLY A 199 -2.84 22.04 -21.14
N GLU A 200 -2.61 21.76 -19.86
CA GLU A 200 -1.38 22.13 -19.16
C GLU A 200 -0.30 21.06 -19.34
N LEU A 201 0.95 21.51 -19.41
CA LEU A 201 2.11 20.70 -19.76
C LEU A 201 3.20 20.88 -18.68
N SER A 202 3.53 19.78 -18.01
CA SER A 202 4.55 19.73 -16.95
C SER A 202 5.70 18.81 -17.36
N THR A 203 6.94 19.28 -17.22
CA THR A 203 8.14 18.49 -17.52
C THR A 203 8.84 18.03 -16.26
N TYR A 204 9.22 16.75 -16.19
CA TYR A 204 9.94 16.18 -15.06
C TYR A 204 11.31 15.66 -15.51
N GLY A 205 12.35 16.11 -14.80
CA GLY A 205 13.72 15.63 -14.93
C GLY A 205 14.04 14.51 -13.94
N PRO A 206 15.24 13.92 -13.99
CA PRO A 206 15.68 12.97 -12.98
C PRO A 206 15.74 13.65 -11.60
N GLY A 207 14.84 13.26 -10.69
CA GLY A 207 14.72 13.78 -9.32
C GLY A 207 13.53 14.73 -9.09
N GLY A 208 12.35 14.45 -9.65
CA GLY A 208 11.14 15.24 -9.39
C GLY A 208 9.94 14.36 -9.01
N ASP A 209 9.09 14.91 -8.13
CA ASP A 209 8.14 14.24 -7.20
C ASP A 209 7.08 13.28 -7.75
N ASP A 210 7.03 12.98 -9.04
CA ASP A 210 5.99 12.11 -9.58
C ASP A 210 6.48 11.34 -10.81
N LEU A 211 7.12 10.19 -10.57
CA LEU A 211 7.36 9.21 -11.62
C LEU A 211 6.06 8.41 -11.87
N VAL A 212 5.07 9.04 -12.52
CA VAL A 212 3.88 8.34 -13.04
C VAL A 212 4.13 7.97 -14.51
N VAL A 213 4.45 6.70 -14.75
CA VAL A 213 4.59 6.16 -16.11
C VAL A 213 3.21 5.99 -16.74
N TYR A 214 2.83 6.91 -17.64
CA TYR A 214 1.72 6.68 -18.57
C TYR A 214 2.29 6.23 -19.92
N TYR A 215 1.97 5.00 -20.33
CA TYR A 215 2.05 4.62 -21.73
C TYR A 215 0.81 5.17 -22.43
N LEU A 216 0.97 6.26 -23.20
CA LEU A 216 -0.01 6.60 -24.23
C LEU A 216 0.11 5.54 -25.32
N THR A 217 -0.85 4.63 -25.35
CA THR A 217 -1.10 3.81 -26.54
C THR A 217 -2.12 4.57 -27.37
N TYR A 218 -1.71 5.00 -28.57
CA TYR A 218 -2.63 5.43 -29.63
C TYR A 218 -3.33 4.22 -30.23
#